data_AF-A0A956BBW1-F1
#
_entry.id   AF-A0A956BBW1-F1
#
_cell.length_a   1.000
_cell.length_b   1.000
_cell.length_c   1.000
_cell.angle_alpha   90.00
_cell.angle_beta   90.00
_cell.angle_gamma   90.00
#
_symmetry.space_group_name_H-M   'P 1'
#
loop_
_entity.id
_entity.type
_entity.pdbx_description
1 polymer ?
#
loop_
_entity_poly.entity_id
_entity_poly.type
_entity_poly.pdbx_seq_one_letter_code
_entity_poly.pdbx_strand_id
1 'polypeptide(L)'
;MMRHAFAIAVGLLVFLSGCGHGQVVRDADVYRAELDQYDRWAVRQATLLRDFVSSECACVDGRFETPRCAEAADWLLTVETRHAWHRQMALFNAGLADDRPPASPPPIPASTCPLPPAQTPEVTR
;
A
#
# COMPACT_ATOMS: atom_id res chain seq x y z
N MET A 1 -38.48 40.32 23.74
CA MET A 1 -38.19 39.43 22.60
C MET A 1 -36.69 39.18 22.35
N MET A 2 -35.76 39.60 23.23
CA MET A 2 -34.30 39.50 22.99
C MET A 2 -33.60 38.30 23.66
N ARG A 3 -34.33 37.49 24.44
CA ARG A 3 -33.75 36.37 25.21
C ARG A 3 -33.70 35.04 24.46
N HIS A 4 -34.45 34.88 23.37
CA HIS A 4 -34.47 33.63 22.59
C HIS A 4 -33.47 33.62 21.42
N ALA A 5 -33.03 34.79 20.95
CA ALA A 5 -32.04 34.89 19.87
C ALA A 5 -30.64 34.41 20.30
N PHE A 6 -30.30 34.57 21.59
CA PHE A 6 -28.97 34.18 22.11
C PHE A 6 -28.82 32.66 22.24
N ALA A 7 -29.91 31.94 22.56
CA ALA A 7 -29.89 30.48 22.70
C ALA A 7 -29.73 29.76 21.34
N ILE A 8 -30.29 30.34 20.27
CA ILE A 8 -30.20 29.78 18.91
C ILE A 8 -28.79 29.98 18.33
N ALA A 9 -28.13 31.10 18.66
CA ALA A 9 -26.77 31.37 18.20
C ALA A 9 -25.71 30.43 18.83
N VAL A 10 -25.89 30.03 20.10
CA VAL A 10 -24.94 29.13 20.79
C VAL A 10 -25.12 27.67 20.33
N GLY A 11 -26.35 27.25 20.02
CA GLY A 11 -26.60 25.90 19.50
C GLY A 11 -25.97 25.63 18.12
N LEU A 12 -25.88 26.64 17.26
CA LEU A 12 -25.27 26.51 15.93
C LEU A 12 -23.73 26.46 15.96
N LEU A 13 -23.10 27.00 17.01
CA LEU A 13 -21.63 27.01 17.15
C LEU A 13 -21.03 25.63 17.45
N VAL A 14 -21.80 24.71 18.05
CA VAL A 14 -21.34 23.34 18.36
C VAL A 14 -21.35 22.45 17.11
N PHE A 15 -22.14 22.79 16.08
CA PHE A 15 -22.15 22.06 14.81
C PHE A 15 -21.14 22.59 13.78
N LEU A 16 -20.55 23.76 14.02
CA LEU A 16 -19.52 24.36 13.16
C LEU A 16 -18.08 23.99 13.59
N SER A 17 -17.89 23.23 14.67
CA SER A 17 -16.64 22.49 14.90
C SER A 17 -16.61 21.24 14.01
N GLY A 18 -16.83 21.45 12.71
CA GLY A 18 -16.65 20.44 11.69
C GLY A 18 -15.23 19.90 11.77
N CYS A 19 -15.14 18.59 11.92
CA CYS A 19 -14.01 17.72 11.61
C CYS A 19 -12.66 18.44 11.56
N GLY A 20 -12.03 18.62 12.72
CA GLY A 20 -10.60 18.84 12.77
C GLY A 20 -9.90 17.78 11.92
N HIS A 21 -8.90 18.19 11.14
CA HIS A 21 -8.13 17.39 10.18
C HIS A 21 -7.31 16.25 10.83
N GLY A 22 -7.92 15.50 11.74
CA GLY A 22 -7.25 14.53 12.62
C GLY A 22 -8.22 13.61 13.35
N GLN A 23 -9.46 13.43 12.85
CA GLN A 23 -10.24 12.26 13.27
C GLN A 23 -9.65 11.03 12.59
N VAL A 24 -8.68 10.45 13.26
CA VAL A 24 -8.26 9.07 13.08
C VAL A 24 -9.51 8.21 13.31
N VAL A 25 -10.24 7.87 12.23
CA VAL A 25 -11.49 7.08 12.29
C VAL A 25 -11.23 5.65 12.80
N ARG A 26 -9.95 5.24 12.89
CA ARG A 26 -9.53 3.89 13.27
C ARG A 26 -8.35 3.95 14.22
N ASP A 27 -8.43 3.26 15.35
CA ASP A 27 -7.34 3.13 16.33
C ASP A 27 -5.96 2.96 15.64
N ALA A 28 -4.99 3.81 16.02
CA ALA A 28 -3.71 3.92 15.34
C ALA A 28 -2.88 2.64 15.46
N ASP A 29 -2.97 1.93 16.59
CA ASP A 29 -2.21 0.72 16.84
C ASP A 29 -2.82 -0.46 16.09
N VAL A 30 -4.15 -0.56 16.05
CA VAL A 30 -4.86 -1.50 15.18
C VAL A 30 -4.53 -1.26 13.72
N TYR A 31 -4.51 0.00 13.26
CA TYR A 31 -4.17 0.32 11.88
C TYR A 31 -2.75 -0.08 11.51
N ARG A 32 -1.76 0.20 12.37
CA ARG A 32 -0.38 -0.24 12.17
C ARG A 32 -0.27 -1.77 12.14
N ALA A 33 -0.91 -2.46 13.08
CA ALA A 33 -0.88 -3.91 13.14
C ALA A 33 -1.46 -4.56 11.88
N GLU A 34 -2.55 -4.02 11.34
CA GLU A 34 -3.13 -4.48 10.08
C GLU A 34 -2.20 -4.23 8.88
N LEU A 35 -1.58 -3.04 8.78
CA LEU A 35 -0.62 -2.76 7.72
C LEU A 35 0.61 -3.68 7.79
N ASP A 36 1.10 -3.98 9.00
CA ASP A 36 2.22 -4.93 9.21
C ASP A 36 1.83 -6.36 8.86
N GLN A 37 0.56 -6.74 9.05
CA GLN A 37 0.05 -8.01 8.59
C GLN A 37 -0.02 -8.07 7.07
N TYR A 38 -0.55 -7.03 6.41
CA TYR A 38 -0.61 -6.96 4.95
C TYR A 38 0.78 -6.98 4.31
N ASP A 39 1.75 -6.28 4.89
CA ASP A 39 3.13 -6.28 4.41
C ASP A 39 3.77 -7.66 4.50
N ARG A 40 3.61 -8.35 5.65
CA ARG A 40 4.08 -9.73 5.81
C ARG A 40 3.42 -10.70 4.83
N TRP A 41 2.12 -10.53 4.56
CA TRP A 41 1.42 -11.34 3.57
C TRP A 41 1.91 -11.07 2.16
N ALA A 42 2.15 -9.80 1.80
CA ALA A 42 2.70 -9.42 0.50
C ALA A 42 4.09 -10.06 0.29
N VAL A 43 4.98 -9.95 1.27
CA VAL A 43 6.32 -10.58 1.21
C VAL A 43 6.21 -12.10 1.07
N ARG A 44 5.34 -12.74 1.87
CA ARG A 44 5.14 -14.19 1.80
C ARG A 44 4.56 -14.62 0.44
N GLN A 45 3.59 -13.89 -0.08
CA GLN A 45 3.00 -14.14 -1.39
C GLN A 45 4.04 -14.02 -2.51
N ALA A 46 4.89 -12.97 -2.47
CA ALA A 46 6.00 -12.82 -3.41
C ALA A 46 6.97 -14.01 -3.32
N THR A 47 7.34 -14.44 -2.12
CA THR A 47 8.21 -15.64 -1.97
C THR A 47 7.58 -16.87 -2.61
N LEU A 48 6.30 -17.15 -2.33
CA LEU A 48 5.60 -18.31 -2.88
C LEU A 48 5.46 -18.25 -4.41
N LEU A 49 5.19 -17.06 -4.96
CA LEU A 49 5.13 -16.86 -6.41
C LEU A 49 6.50 -17.01 -7.06
N ARG A 50 7.57 -16.51 -6.43
CA ARG A 50 8.93 -16.67 -6.92
C ARG A 50 9.33 -18.15 -6.96
N ASP A 51 9.03 -18.90 -5.90
CA ASP A 51 9.26 -20.33 -5.85
C ASP A 51 8.49 -21.03 -6.99
N PHE A 52 7.19 -20.76 -7.12
CA PHE A 52 6.35 -21.30 -8.20
C PHE A 52 6.90 -21.00 -9.60
N VAL A 53 7.25 -19.74 -9.89
CA VAL A 53 7.80 -19.37 -11.21
C VAL A 53 9.16 -20.04 -11.43
N SER A 54 9.98 -20.19 -10.39
CA SER A 54 11.28 -20.84 -10.53
C SER A 54 11.21 -22.36 -10.72
N SER A 55 10.19 -23.04 -10.19
CA SER A 55 10.07 -24.49 -10.25
C SER A 55 9.18 -25.00 -11.37
N GLU A 56 8.10 -24.27 -11.69
CA GLU A 56 7.05 -24.76 -12.59
C GLU A 56 7.04 -24.09 -13.97
N CYS A 57 7.74 -22.97 -14.15
CA CYS A 57 7.63 -22.18 -15.38
C CYS A 57 8.82 -22.40 -16.32
N ALA A 58 8.51 -22.90 -17.52
CA ALA A 58 9.45 -23.03 -18.62
C ALA A 58 9.51 -21.78 -19.50
N CYS A 59 10.63 -21.63 -20.20
CA CYS A 59 10.93 -20.43 -20.96
C CYS A 59 11.46 -20.75 -22.36
N VAL A 60 10.93 -20.01 -23.33
CA VAL A 60 11.24 -20.13 -24.75
C VAL A 60 11.53 -18.73 -25.26
N ASP A 61 12.71 -18.53 -25.87
CA ASP A 61 13.14 -17.25 -26.44
C ASP A 61 13.02 -16.05 -25.49
N GLY A 62 13.37 -16.26 -24.21
CA GLY A 62 13.35 -15.22 -23.17
C GLY A 62 11.95 -14.87 -22.64
N ARG A 63 10.93 -15.64 -23.01
CA ARG A 63 9.54 -15.45 -22.59
C ARG A 63 9.04 -16.68 -21.85
N PHE A 64 8.09 -16.47 -20.94
CA PHE A 64 7.38 -17.58 -20.31
C PHE A 64 6.54 -18.32 -21.34
N GLU A 65 6.64 -19.65 -21.34
CA GLU A 65 5.94 -20.52 -22.29
C GLU A 65 4.41 -20.42 -22.13
N THR A 66 3.93 -20.23 -20.90
CA THR A 66 2.50 -20.16 -20.60
C THR A 66 2.07 -18.76 -20.15
N PRO A 67 0.85 -18.31 -20.50
CA PRO A 67 0.30 -17.05 -20.01
C PRO A 67 0.22 -16.98 -18.48
N ARG A 68 -0.07 -18.10 -17.82
CA ARG A 68 -0.14 -18.19 -16.35
C ARG A 68 1.21 -17.89 -15.70
N CYS A 69 2.30 -18.37 -16.28
CA CYS A 69 3.64 -18.09 -15.79
C CYS A 69 4.03 -16.61 -16.00
N ALA A 70 3.67 -16.03 -17.14
CA ALA A 70 3.84 -14.60 -17.37
C ALA A 70 3.06 -13.75 -16.36
N GLU A 71 1.80 -14.11 -16.08
CA GLU A 71 0.97 -13.41 -15.11
C GLU A 71 1.51 -13.55 -13.67
N ALA A 72 1.93 -14.75 -13.27
CA ALA A 72 2.54 -14.98 -11.96
C ALA A 72 3.83 -14.17 -11.78
N ALA A 73 4.66 -14.08 -12.82
CA ALA A 73 5.85 -13.23 -12.84
C ALA A 73 5.50 -11.75 -12.71
N ASP A 74 4.46 -11.28 -13.40
CA ASP A 74 4.04 -9.87 -13.34
C ASP A 74 3.51 -9.49 -11.95
N TRP A 75 2.69 -10.36 -11.34
CA TRP A 75 2.22 -10.19 -9.96
C TRP A 75 3.37 -10.20 -8.97
N LEU A 76 4.30 -11.15 -9.11
CA LEU A 76 5.49 -11.22 -8.28
C LEU A 76 6.27 -9.89 -8.30
N LEU A 77 6.61 -9.41 -9.49
CA LEU A 77 7.40 -8.17 -9.64
C LEU A 77 6.63 -6.95 -9.13
N THR A 78 5.31 -6.91 -9.33
CA THR A 78 4.45 -5.87 -8.77
C THR A 78 4.53 -5.83 -7.24
N VAL A 79 4.37 -7.00 -6.60
CA VAL A 79 4.36 -7.10 -5.14
C VAL A 79 5.73 -6.72 -4.59
N GLU A 80 6.81 -7.34 -5.06
CA GLU A 80 8.17 -7.05 -4.58
C GLU A 80 8.56 -5.58 -4.74
N THR A 81 8.12 -4.95 -5.84
CA THR A 81 8.49 -3.56 -6.13
C THR A 81 7.69 -2.55 -5.30
N ARG A 82 6.40 -2.82 -5.04
CA ARG A 82 5.47 -1.78 -4.57
C ARG A 82 4.92 -1.98 -3.17
N HIS A 83 5.03 -3.15 -2.56
CA HIS A 83 4.40 -3.40 -1.25
C HIS A 83 4.84 -2.40 -0.17
N ALA A 84 6.14 -2.13 -0.06
CA ALA A 84 6.68 -1.21 0.93
C ALA A 84 6.28 0.24 0.67
N TRP A 85 6.25 0.67 -0.61
CA TRP A 85 5.73 1.98 -0.99
C TRP A 85 4.26 2.14 -0.58
N HIS A 86 3.43 1.13 -0.84
CA HIS A 86 2.01 1.14 -0.47
C HIS A 86 1.82 1.21 1.05
N ARG A 87 2.62 0.46 1.82
CA ARG A 87 2.60 0.52 3.29
C ARG A 87 2.96 1.94 3.78
N GLN A 88 4.05 2.52 3.28
CA GLN A 88 4.47 3.87 3.69
C GLN A 88 3.44 4.93 3.30
N MET A 89 2.86 4.83 2.11
CA MET A 89 1.83 5.77 1.65
C MET A 89 0.56 5.65 2.49
N ALA A 90 0.17 4.44 2.89
CA ALA A 90 -0.96 4.21 3.79
C ALA A 90 -0.73 4.84 5.18
N LEU A 91 0.47 4.68 5.75
CA LEU A 91 0.83 5.33 7.02
C LEU A 91 0.80 6.86 6.92
N PHE A 92 1.38 7.42 5.86
CA PHE A 92 1.35 8.87 5.62
C PHE A 92 -0.08 9.40 5.48
N ASN A 93 -0.90 8.75 4.66
CA ASN A 93 -2.31 9.15 4.46
C ASN A 93 -3.15 9.05 5.73
N ALA A 94 -2.77 8.17 6.66
CA ALA A 94 -3.41 8.04 7.97
C ALA A 94 -2.88 9.05 9.02
N GLY A 95 -1.90 9.89 8.67
CA GLY A 95 -1.24 10.80 9.62
C GLY A 95 -0.39 10.06 10.66
N LEU A 96 0.08 8.85 10.34
CA LEU A 96 0.86 7.98 11.23
C LEU A 96 2.35 7.90 10.84
N ALA A 97 2.74 8.59 9.77
CA ALA A 97 4.12 8.81 9.36
C ALA A 97 4.27 10.26 8.90
N ASP A 98 5.40 10.89 9.26
CA ASP A 98 5.72 12.27 8.87
C ASP A 98 6.21 12.34 7.42
N ASP A 99 7.02 11.34 7.02
CA ASP A 99 7.64 11.29 5.70
C ASP A 99 6.67 10.69 4.67
N ARG A 100 6.32 11.51 3.69
CA ARG A 100 5.59 11.08 2.50
C ARG A 100 6.54 10.31 1.57
N PRO A 101 6.21 9.10 1.10
CA PRO A 101 6.99 8.44 0.08
C PRO A 101 6.85 9.19 -1.27
N PRO A 102 7.70 8.91 -2.27
CA PRO A 102 7.58 9.53 -3.59
C PRO A 102 6.14 9.49 -4.12
N ALA A 103 5.71 10.58 -4.77
CA ALA A 103 4.31 10.74 -5.19
C ALA A 103 3.84 9.62 -6.14
N SER A 104 4.76 9.08 -6.93
CA SER A 104 4.52 7.92 -7.79
C SER A 104 5.19 6.68 -7.18
N PRO A 105 4.56 5.49 -7.29
CA PRO A 105 5.18 4.25 -6.86
C PRO A 105 6.40 3.92 -7.75
N PRO A 106 7.36 3.12 -7.26
CA PRO A 106 8.47 2.67 -8.07
C PRO A 106 8.00 1.96 -9.36
N PRO A 107 8.74 2.13 -10.48
CA PRO A 107 8.43 1.45 -11.73
C PRO A 107 8.64 -0.05 -11.58
N ILE A 108 7.70 -0.85 -12.08
CA ILE A 108 7.80 -2.30 -12.05
C ILE A 108 8.74 -2.73 -13.19
N PRO A 109 9.76 -3.58 -12.93
CA PRO A 109 10.61 -4.10 -14.00
C PRO A 109 9.80 -5.00 -14.95
N ALA A 110 10.24 -5.10 -16.20
CA ALA A 110 9.61 -6.00 -17.16
C ALA A 110 9.67 -7.46 -16.70
N SER A 111 8.57 -8.20 -16.87
CA SER A 111 8.50 -9.64 -16.63
C SER A 111 9.23 -10.41 -17.73
N THR A 112 10.54 -10.57 -17.56
CA THR A 112 11.40 -11.40 -18.42
C THR A 112 11.47 -12.83 -17.91
N CYS A 113 11.88 -13.76 -18.78
CA CYS A 113 12.41 -15.04 -18.35
C CYS A 113 13.88 -15.24 -18.74
N PRO A 114 14.79 -15.57 -17.81
CA PRO A 114 14.56 -15.75 -16.37
C PRO A 114 14.08 -14.46 -15.69
N LEU A 115 13.42 -14.63 -14.55
CA LEU A 115 12.98 -13.50 -13.72
C LEU A 115 14.18 -12.63 -13.35
N PRO A 116 14.00 -11.30 -13.26
CA PRO A 116 15.02 -10.45 -12.67
C PRO A 116 15.24 -10.83 -11.19
N PRO A 117 16.40 -10.44 -10.63
CA PRO A 117 16.69 -10.64 -9.22
C PRO A 117 15.57 -10.11 -8.32
N ALA A 118 15.44 -10.69 -7.12
CA ALA A 118 14.47 -10.23 -6.13
C ALA A 118 14.68 -8.74 -5.85
N GLN A 119 13.60 -7.97 -5.94
CA GLN A 119 13.68 -6.54 -5.67
C GLN A 119 13.78 -6.35 -4.14
N THR A 120 14.78 -5.59 -3.70
CA THR A 120 14.80 -5.13 -2.31
C THR A 120 13.88 -3.91 -2.25
N PRO A 121 12.85 -3.89 -1.38
CA PRO A 121 11.98 -2.74 -1.28
C PRO A 121 12.79 -1.51 -0.83
N GLU A 122 13.03 -0.59 -1.75
CA GLU A 122 13.66 0.69 -1.46
C GLU A 122 12.57 1.67 -1.00
N VAL A 123 12.48 1.89 0.32
CA VAL A 123 11.75 3.04 0.84
C VAL A 123 12.75 4.20 0.83
N THR A 124 12.80 4.92 -0.29
CA THR A 124 13.65 6.10 -0.43
C THR A 124 13.18 7.15 0.59
N ARG A 125 14.05 7.48 1.55
CA ARG A 125 13.89 8.58 2.50
C ARG A 125 14.21 9.91 1.84
#